data_AF-A0A8D0HU57-F1
#
_entry.id   AF-A0A8D0HU57-F1
#
_cell.length_a   1.000
_cell.length_b   1.000
_cell.length_c   1.000
_cell.angle_alpha   90.00
_cell.angle_beta   90.00
_cell.angle_gamma   90.00
#
_symmetry.space_group_name_H-M   'P 1'
#
loop_
_entity.id
_entity.type
_entity.pdbx_description
1 polymer ?
#
loop_
_entity_poly.entity_id
_entity_poly.type
_entity_poly.pdbx_seq_one_letter_code
_entity_poly.pdbx_strand_id
1 'polypeptide(L)'
;MAPMGIRLSPLGVIVFCLLGLGVLYHLYSGFLAGRFVSFVLGGQLEQPDVPPGSVDLRELLAVSVLAAVRGGEEVKRVREGNTLNEKAKGKTREGAEEKMTNGDVLSNRKMFFLLKTTFPTVQINTEEHIDAGDQETVSWDRSIPEDIKKKISPKLVQADSVTVWIDPLDATQEYTENLQQYVTTMVCVAVNGKPVIGVIHKPFSSYTAWAMVDGGSNIKPRSSYNEQNPKIIVSRSHAGKVKQVAWETFGNKTTILTAGGAGLLPLMICLPPIIWSISWNLDIVFNNSMIQNGCGNFQEFRTLNQHQRKPLGWFK
;
A
#
# COMPACT_ATOMS: atom_id res chain seq x y z
N MET A 1 34.86 64.61 6.97
CA MET A 1 34.53 64.11 5.61
C MET A 1 33.05 63.80 5.59
N ALA A 2 32.24 64.64 4.94
CA ALA A 2 30.79 64.41 4.80
C ALA A 2 30.53 63.46 3.61
N PRO A 3 29.52 62.57 3.68
CA PRO A 3 29.31 61.54 2.68
C PRO A 3 28.73 62.12 1.38
N MET A 4 29.21 61.63 0.24
CA MET A 4 28.70 61.98 -1.09
C MET A 4 27.23 61.58 -1.22
N GLY A 5 26.35 62.58 -1.37
CA GLY A 5 24.93 62.36 -1.65
C GLY A 5 24.73 61.94 -3.10
N ILE A 6 24.20 60.72 -3.30
CA ILE A 6 23.76 60.24 -4.61
C ILE A 6 22.51 61.04 -5.01
N ARG A 7 22.61 61.82 -6.10
CA ARG A 7 21.46 62.53 -6.67
C ARG A 7 20.73 61.60 -7.63
N LEU A 8 19.62 61.04 -7.17
CA LEU A 8 18.70 60.25 -8.00
C LEU A 8 17.84 61.19 -8.85
N SER A 9 17.79 60.97 -10.17
CA SER A 9 16.90 61.72 -11.04
C SER A 9 15.45 61.28 -10.80
N PRO A 10 14.47 62.21 -10.70
CA PRO A 10 13.07 61.87 -10.45
C PRO A 10 12.50 60.89 -11.48
N LEU A 11 12.93 61.03 -12.74
CA LEU A 11 12.57 60.12 -13.84
C LEU A 11 13.16 58.71 -13.65
N GLY A 12 14.39 58.59 -13.16
CA GLY A 12 15.03 57.30 -12.92
C GLY A 12 14.32 56.50 -11.82
N VAL A 13 13.84 57.17 -10.77
CA VAL A 13 13.08 56.53 -9.68
C VAL A 13 11.74 55.98 -10.19
N ILE A 14 11.04 56.74 -11.03
CA ILE A 14 9.74 56.31 -11.59
C ILE A 14 9.92 55.07 -12.48
N VAL A 15 10.92 55.06 -13.35
CA VAL A 15 11.21 53.91 -14.22
C VAL A 15 11.58 52.68 -13.40
N PHE A 16 12.38 52.84 -12.34
CA PHE A 16 12.74 51.74 -11.45
C PHE A 16 11.53 51.17 -10.69
N CYS A 17 10.62 52.02 -10.22
CA CYS A 17 9.38 51.58 -9.58
C CYS A 17 8.46 50.84 -10.56
N LEU A 18 8.34 51.30 -11.80
CA LEU A 18 7.52 50.64 -12.83
C LEU A 18 8.09 49.27 -13.21
N LEU A 19 9.41 49.15 -13.35
CA LEU A 19 10.07 47.86 -13.59
C LEU A 19 9.90 46.91 -12.39
N GLY A 20 10.04 47.42 -11.17
CA GLY A 20 9.79 46.64 -9.95
C GLY A 20 8.36 46.12 -9.86
N LEU A 21 7.37 46.96 -10.19
CA LEU A 21 5.96 46.57 -10.24
C LEU A 21 5.69 45.54 -11.36
N GLY A 22 6.34 45.67 -12.52
CA GLY A 22 6.25 44.69 -13.60
C GLY A 22 6.80 43.32 -13.22
N VAL A 23 7.96 43.28 -12.55
CA VAL A 23 8.54 42.03 -12.03
C VAL A 23 7.66 41.43 -10.94
N LEU A 24 7.16 42.26 -10.02
CA LEU A 24 6.26 41.79 -8.96
C LEU A 24 4.95 41.24 -9.55
N TYR A 25 4.37 41.91 -10.55
CA TYR A 25 3.20 41.42 -11.28
C TYR A 25 3.48 40.10 -11.99
N HIS A 26 4.63 39.95 -12.64
CA HIS A 26 4.99 38.71 -13.34
C HIS A 26 5.24 37.54 -12.37
N LEU A 27 5.80 37.80 -11.18
CA LEU A 27 5.95 36.82 -10.12
C LEU A 27 4.58 36.44 -9.51
N TYR A 28 3.69 37.42 -9.34
CA TYR A 28 2.36 37.20 -8.78
C TYR A 28 1.39 36.53 -9.76
N SER A 29 1.48 36.85 -11.06
CA SER A 29 0.67 36.24 -12.11
C SER A 29 1.06 34.78 -12.35
N GLY A 30 2.35 34.43 -12.27
CA GLY A 30 2.81 33.03 -12.29
C GLY A 30 2.31 32.21 -11.09
N PHE A 31 2.30 32.82 -9.89
CA PHE A 31 1.79 32.19 -8.68
C PHE A 31 0.26 32.02 -8.68
N LEU A 32 -0.48 33.04 -9.16
CA LEU A 32 -1.93 32.99 -9.32
C LEU A 32 -2.35 32.03 -10.43
N ALA A 33 -1.66 32.01 -11.57
CA ALA A 33 -1.94 31.08 -12.67
C ALA A 33 -1.68 29.63 -12.24
N GLY A 34 -0.64 29.34 -11.46
CA GLY A 34 -0.39 27.99 -10.93
C GLY A 34 -1.48 27.49 -9.96
N ARG A 35 -2.02 28.40 -9.13
CA ARG A 35 -3.14 28.09 -8.23
C ARG A 35 -4.48 28.01 -8.95
N PHE A 36 -4.71 28.87 -9.96
CA PHE A 36 -5.92 28.82 -10.79
C PHE A 36 -5.93 27.60 -11.70
N VAL A 37 -4.79 27.18 -12.27
CA VAL A 37 -4.69 25.94 -13.03
C VAL A 37 -4.96 24.73 -12.12
N SER A 38 -4.44 24.71 -10.89
CA SER A 38 -4.78 23.65 -9.93
C SER A 38 -6.27 23.62 -9.54
N PHE A 39 -6.95 24.77 -9.58
CA PHE A 39 -8.37 24.90 -9.25
C PHE A 39 -9.30 24.67 -10.47
N VAL A 40 -8.89 25.06 -11.68
CA VAL A 40 -9.70 25.03 -12.91
C VAL A 40 -9.46 23.75 -13.74
N LEU A 41 -8.24 23.19 -13.76
CA LEU A 41 -7.97 21.86 -14.31
C LEU A 41 -8.32 20.72 -13.32
N GLY A 42 -8.58 21.05 -12.05
CA GLY A 42 -9.24 20.17 -11.08
C GLY A 42 -10.76 20.20 -11.19
N GLY A 43 -11.30 20.24 -12.42
CA GLY A 43 -12.73 20.36 -12.70
C GLY A 43 -13.56 19.28 -11.98
N GLN A 44 -14.14 19.66 -10.83
CA GLN A 44 -15.27 18.98 -10.21
C GLN A 44 -16.47 19.12 -11.15
N LEU A 45 -16.73 18.09 -11.95
CA LEU A 45 -18.09 17.85 -12.42
C LEU A 45 -18.88 17.22 -11.26
N GLU A 46 -20.05 17.81 -11.02
CA GLU A 46 -20.95 17.66 -9.88
C GLU A 46 -21.06 16.21 -9.36
N GLN A 47 -20.56 15.97 -8.14
CA GLN A 47 -20.91 14.81 -7.32
C GLN A 47 -21.86 15.28 -6.20
N PRO A 48 -22.89 14.50 -5.85
CA PRO A 48 -23.86 14.86 -4.81
C PRO A 48 -23.18 14.92 -3.44
N ASP A 49 -23.29 16.08 -2.76
CA ASP A 49 -23.07 16.33 -1.33
C ASP A 49 -21.99 15.47 -0.62
N VAL A 50 -20.77 15.39 -1.16
CA VAL A 50 -19.62 14.81 -0.45
C VAL A 50 -19.08 15.89 0.49
N PRO A 51 -19.18 15.75 1.82
CA PRO A 51 -18.64 16.73 2.75
C PRO A 51 -17.15 16.99 2.47
N PRO A 52 -16.69 18.26 2.53
CA PRO A 52 -15.29 18.57 2.29
C PRO A 52 -14.41 17.76 3.27
N GLY A 53 -13.42 17.06 2.73
CA GLY A 53 -12.53 16.21 3.51
C GLY A 53 -13.05 14.79 3.76
N SER A 54 -14.13 14.36 3.13
CA SER A 54 -14.58 12.96 3.18
C SER A 54 -14.12 12.11 1.99
N VAL A 55 -14.07 10.79 2.18
CA VAL A 55 -13.64 9.78 1.21
C VAL A 55 -14.70 8.68 1.14
N ASP A 56 -15.11 8.30 -0.07
CA ASP A 56 -15.95 7.10 -0.29
C ASP A 56 -15.08 5.85 -0.25
N LEU A 57 -15.34 4.96 0.72
CA LEU A 57 -14.63 3.69 0.85
C LEU A 57 -14.83 2.77 -0.37
N ARG A 58 -15.92 2.90 -1.12
CA ARG A 58 -16.14 2.14 -2.35
C ARG A 58 -15.20 2.59 -3.47
N GLU A 59 -15.05 3.90 -3.63
CA GLU A 59 -14.08 4.48 -4.57
C GLU A 59 -12.65 4.13 -4.14
N LEU A 60 -12.34 4.26 -2.85
CA LEU A 60 -11.03 3.91 -2.31
C LEU A 60 -10.68 2.44 -2.53
N LEU A 61 -11.64 1.51 -2.37
CA LEU A 61 -11.46 0.10 -2.71
C LEU A 61 -11.16 -0.09 -4.20
N ALA A 62 -11.90 0.57 -5.09
CA ALA A 62 -11.68 0.47 -6.54
C ALA A 62 -10.28 0.96 -6.95
N VAL A 63 -9.86 2.10 -6.40
CA VAL A 63 -8.53 2.67 -6.64
C VAL A 63 -7.44 1.80 -6.01
N SER A 64 -7.69 1.19 -4.85
CA SER A 64 -6.76 0.24 -4.22
C SER A 64 -6.54 -1.00 -5.07
N VAL A 65 -7.61 -1.55 -5.67
CA VAL A 65 -7.52 -2.63 -6.66
C VAL A 65 -6.71 -2.20 -7.88
N LEU A 66 -7.00 -1.03 -8.43
CA LEU A 66 -6.26 -0.48 -9.57
C LEU A 66 -4.78 -0.25 -9.25
N ALA A 67 -4.47 0.24 -8.05
CA ALA A 67 -3.10 0.45 -7.58
C ALA A 67 -2.35 -0.88 -7.52
N ALA A 68 -2.90 -1.88 -6.84
CA ALA A 68 -2.27 -3.20 -6.74
C ALA A 68 -2.01 -3.81 -8.12
N VAL A 69 -2.97 -3.72 -9.05
CA VAL A 69 -2.81 -4.20 -10.42
C VAL A 69 -1.69 -3.46 -11.17
N ARG A 70 -1.69 -2.11 -11.16
CA ARG A 70 -0.68 -1.30 -11.85
C ARG A 70 0.72 -1.49 -11.26
N GLY A 71 0.83 -1.62 -9.94
CA GLY A 71 2.08 -1.99 -9.29
C GLY A 71 2.57 -3.36 -9.77
N GLY A 72 1.67 -4.35 -9.79
CA GLY A 72 1.96 -5.68 -10.30
C GLY A 72 2.39 -5.72 -11.76
N GLU A 73 1.82 -4.87 -12.62
CA GLU A 73 2.25 -4.73 -14.02
C GLU A 73 3.72 -4.29 -14.13
N GLU A 74 4.17 -3.36 -13.27
CA GLU A 74 5.58 -2.97 -13.24
C GLU A 74 6.48 -4.08 -12.69
N VAL A 75 6.05 -4.77 -11.61
CA VAL A 75 6.77 -5.96 -11.10
C VAL A 75 6.96 -6.99 -12.20
N LYS A 76 5.88 -7.30 -12.93
CA LYS A 76 5.92 -8.25 -14.05
C LYS A 76 6.83 -7.75 -15.18
N ARG A 77 6.73 -6.47 -15.56
CA ARG A 77 7.55 -5.86 -16.63
C ARG A 77 9.04 -5.92 -16.29
N VAL A 78 9.44 -5.58 -15.07
CA VAL A 78 10.84 -5.61 -14.63
C VAL A 78 11.39 -7.04 -14.69
N ARG A 79 10.60 -8.01 -14.22
CA ARG A 79 10.98 -9.42 -14.29
C ARG A 79 11.16 -9.90 -15.71
N GLU A 80 10.14 -9.73 -16.55
CA GLU A 80 10.13 -10.22 -17.92
C GLU A 80 11.19 -9.49 -18.77
N GLY A 81 11.48 -8.24 -18.45
CA GLY A 81 12.55 -7.46 -19.07
C GLY A 81 13.95 -7.79 -18.55
N ASN A 82 14.12 -8.68 -17.57
CA ASN A 82 15.40 -9.02 -16.93
C ASN A 82 16.15 -7.79 -16.38
N THR A 83 15.42 -6.79 -15.86
CA THR A 83 15.99 -5.52 -15.37
C THR A 83 15.87 -5.37 -13.85
N LEU A 84 16.07 -6.48 -13.11
CA LEU A 84 15.89 -6.53 -11.65
C LEU A 84 16.74 -5.50 -10.90
N ASN A 85 18.01 -5.32 -11.29
CA ASN A 85 18.96 -4.42 -10.64
C ASN A 85 18.91 -4.52 -9.10
N GLU A 86 19.24 -5.71 -8.59
CA GLU A 86 19.20 -6.03 -7.17
C GLU A 86 20.18 -5.16 -6.37
N LYS A 87 19.69 -4.62 -5.25
CA LYS A 87 20.46 -3.85 -4.26
C LYS A 87 20.18 -4.40 -2.87
N ALA A 88 21.17 -4.32 -1.99
CA ALA A 88 20.97 -4.61 -0.57
C ALA A 88 20.41 -3.36 0.13
N LYS A 89 19.24 -3.49 0.77
CA LYS A 89 18.56 -2.45 1.56
C LYS A 89 19.06 -2.43 3.00
N GLY A 90 19.45 -3.58 3.53
CA GLY A 90 19.96 -3.72 4.89
C GLY A 90 20.07 -5.18 5.32
N LYS A 91 20.02 -5.40 6.64
CA LYS A 91 19.89 -6.74 7.23
C LYS A 91 18.60 -6.82 8.04
N THR A 92 17.90 -7.95 7.93
CA THR A 92 16.76 -8.25 8.80
C THR A 92 17.22 -8.40 10.25
N ARG A 93 16.27 -8.44 11.19
CA ARG A 93 16.57 -8.67 12.62
C ARG A 93 17.28 -9.99 12.88
N GLU A 94 17.16 -10.97 11.98
CA GLU A 94 17.85 -12.26 12.04
C GLU A 94 19.19 -12.26 11.27
N GLY A 95 19.57 -11.15 10.65
CA GLY A 95 20.85 -10.97 9.97
C GLY A 95 20.87 -11.37 8.48
N ALA A 96 19.73 -11.74 7.90
CA ALA A 96 19.61 -12.02 6.47
C ALA A 96 19.65 -10.70 5.66
N GLU A 97 20.18 -10.74 4.44
CA GLU A 97 20.20 -9.55 3.57
C GLU A 97 18.79 -9.23 3.08
N GLU A 98 18.34 -8.01 3.35
CA GLU A 98 17.10 -7.46 2.82
C GLU A 98 17.39 -6.90 1.43
N LYS A 99 16.70 -7.42 0.42
CA LYS A 99 16.91 -7.07 -0.98
C LYS A 99 15.88 -6.08 -1.45
N MET A 100 16.26 -5.26 -2.41
CA MET A 100 15.40 -4.33 -3.12
C MET A 100 15.74 -4.37 -4.60
N THR A 101 14.73 -4.30 -5.46
CA THR A 101 14.87 -4.35 -6.91
C THR A 101 14.21 -3.15 -7.56
N ASN A 102 14.44 -2.97 -8.86
CA ASN A 102 13.65 -2.05 -9.67
C ASN A 102 12.14 -2.35 -9.65
N GLY A 103 11.76 -3.60 -9.36
CA GLY A 103 10.35 -3.99 -9.21
C GLY A 103 9.71 -3.29 -8.02
N ASP A 104 10.38 -3.29 -6.87
CA ASP A 104 9.92 -2.63 -5.64
C ASP A 104 9.77 -1.12 -5.88
N VAL A 105 10.80 -0.48 -6.47
CA VAL A 105 10.81 0.97 -6.76
C VAL A 105 9.69 1.39 -7.71
N LEU A 106 9.60 0.74 -8.88
CA LEU A 106 8.66 1.13 -9.93
C LEU A 106 7.21 0.81 -9.53
N SER A 107 7.00 -0.33 -8.86
CA SER A 107 5.69 -0.69 -8.32
C SER A 107 5.25 0.31 -7.24
N ASN A 108 6.14 0.66 -6.31
CA ASN A 108 5.88 1.66 -5.27
C ASN A 108 5.45 2.99 -5.88
N ARG A 109 6.23 3.49 -6.85
CA ARG A 109 5.94 4.76 -7.53
C ARG A 109 4.54 4.76 -8.13
N LYS A 110 4.18 3.72 -8.90
CA LYS A 110 2.85 3.61 -9.51
C LYS A 110 1.72 3.60 -8.48
N MET A 111 1.85 2.75 -7.46
CA MET A 111 0.83 2.57 -6.43
C MET A 111 0.65 3.86 -5.62
N PHE A 112 1.76 4.44 -5.14
CA PHE A 112 1.75 5.63 -4.32
C PHE A 112 1.17 6.83 -5.06
N PHE A 113 1.65 7.15 -6.27
CA PHE A 113 1.18 8.34 -6.98
C PHE A 113 -0.27 8.23 -7.43
N LEU A 114 -0.75 7.03 -7.79
CA LEU A 114 -2.16 6.82 -8.08
C LEU A 114 -3.04 7.14 -6.86
N LEU A 115 -2.70 6.57 -5.70
CA LEU A 115 -3.46 6.79 -4.47
C LEU A 115 -3.35 8.24 -4.00
N LYS A 116 -2.14 8.83 -4.03
CA LYS A 116 -1.87 10.18 -3.54
C LYS A 116 -2.51 11.27 -4.40
N THR A 117 -2.52 11.08 -5.72
CA THR A 117 -3.17 12.01 -6.65
C THR A 117 -4.69 11.92 -6.54
N THR A 118 -5.21 10.71 -6.32
CA THR A 118 -6.67 10.49 -6.21
C THR A 118 -7.23 10.94 -4.86
N PHE A 119 -6.50 10.71 -3.76
CA PHE A 119 -6.90 11.07 -2.39
C PHE A 119 -5.80 11.89 -1.69
N PRO A 120 -5.65 13.19 -2.02
CA PRO A 120 -4.53 14.01 -1.54
C PRO A 120 -4.45 14.15 -0.01
N THR A 121 -5.61 14.10 0.67
CA THR A 121 -5.75 14.27 2.12
C THR A 121 -5.56 12.98 2.92
N VAL A 122 -5.58 11.81 2.26
CA VAL A 122 -5.41 10.52 2.94
C VAL A 122 -3.93 10.27 3.24
N GLN A 123 -3.66 9.72 4.42
CA GLN A 123 -2.32 9.26 4.77
C GLN A 123 -2.01 7.95 4.04
N ILE A 124 -0.90 7.92 3.30
CA ILE A 124 -0.41 6.72 2.61
C ILE A 124 0.98 6.42 3.13
N ASN A 125 1.14 5.21 3.67
CA ASN A 125 2.39 4.66 4.14
C ASN A 125 2.83 3.57 3.15
N THR A 126 4.12 3.54 2.85
CA THR A 126 4.73 2.54 1.98
C THR A 126 6.01 2.01 2.64
N GLU A 127 6.37 0.77 2.31
CA GLU A 127 7.64 0.19 2.70
C GLU A 127 8.84 0.91 2.04
N GLU A 128 8.66 1.38 0.80
CA GLU A 128 9.75 1.91 -0.01
C GLU A 128 9.87 3.44 0.07
N HIS A 129 11.11 3.94 0.07
CA HIS A 129 11.34 5.38 0.10
C HIS A 129 10.82 6.05 -1.18
N ILE A 130 10.29 7.27 -1.04
CA ILE A 130 9.81 8.09 -2.14
C ILE A 130 10.74 9.28 -2.28
N ASP A 131 11.40 9.40 -3.43
CA ASP A 131 12.32 10.50 -3.66
C ASP A 131 11.55 11.76 -4.03
N ALA A 132 12.02 12.93 -3.55
CA ALA A 132 11.35 14.21 -3.77
C ALA A 132 11.26 14.60 -5.27
N GLY A 133 12.07 13.98 -6.13
CA GLY A 133 12.05 14.16 -7.58
C GLY A 133 11.15 13.20 -8.33
N ASP A 134 10.59 12.18 -7.67
CA ASP A 134 9.62 11.31 -8.30
C ASP A 134 8.31 12.08 -8.49
N GLN A 135 7.93 12.28 -9.74
CA GLN A 135 6.60 12.77 -10.10
C GLN A 135 6.02 11.87 -11.15
N GLU A 136 4.79 11.43 -10.94
CA GLU A 136 4.08 10.64 -11.92
C GLU A 136 2.67 11.16 -12.09
N THR A 137 2.34 11.58 -13.31
CA THR A 137 0.99 12.00 -13.66
C THR A 137 0.16 10.76 -13.91
N VAL A 138 -0.46 10.25 -12.85
CA VAL A 138 -1.38 9.11 -12.94
C VAL A 138 -2.78 9.60 -12.64
N SER A 139 -3.65 9.59 -13.66
CA SER A 139 -5.06 9.87 -13.49
C SER A 139 -5.87 8.57 -13.34
N TRP A 140 -6.91 8.66 -12.52
CA TRP A 140 -7.98 7.67 -12.46
C TRP A 140 -9.21 8.25 -13.14
N ASP A 141 -9.84 7.44 -13.99
CA ASP A 141 -11.04 7.79 -14.77
C ASP A 141 -12.34 7.72 -13.95
N ARG A 142 -12.23 7.49 -12.63
CA ARG A 142 -13.36 7.24 -11.72
C ARG A 142 -14.18 6.00 -12.06
N SER A 143 -13.61 5.07 -12.84
CA SER A 143 -14.26 3.80 -13.11
C SER A 143 -14.20 2.89 -11.88
N ILE A 144 -15.36 2.40 -11.45
CA ILE A 144 -15.48 1.37 -10.41
C ILE A 144 -15.80 0.04 -11.11
N PRO A 145 -15.03 -1.03 -10.86
CA PRO A 145 -15.32 -2.37 -11.36
C PRO A 145 -16.74 -2.84 -11.04
N GLU A 146 -17.39 -3.55 -11.98
CA GLU A 146 -18.79 -3.98 -11.85
C GLU A 146 -19.02 -4.94 -10.67
N ASP A 147 -18.04 -5.77 -10.35
CA ASP A 147 -18.09 -6.67 -9.19
C ASP A 147 -18.09 -5.90 -7.86
N ILE A 148 -17.33 -4.81 -7.78
CA ILE A 148 -17.32 -3.90 -6.62
C ILE A 148 -18.61 -3.10 -6.56
N LYS A 149 -19.03 -2.47 -7.67
CA LYS A 149 -20.28 -1.69 -7.75
C LYS A 149 -21.50 -2.46 -7.27
N LYS A 150 -21.59 -3.76 -7.61
CA LYS A 150 -22.72 -4.62 -7.25
C LYS A 150 -22.71 -5.08 -5.80
N LYS A 151 -21.54 -5.25 -5.20
CA LYS A 151 -21.39 -5.80 -3.84
C LYS A 151 -21.27 -4.75 -2.76
N ILE A 152 -20.69 -3.60 -3.10
CA ILE A 152 -20.28 -2.58 -2.12
C ILE A 152 -21.13 -1.33 -2.31
N SER A 153 -21.82 -0.92 -1.24
CA SER A 153 -22.49 0.37 -1.17
C SER A 153 -21.49 1.50 -0.88
N PRO A 154 -21.74 2.73 -1.37
CA PRO A 154 -20.94 3.89 -0.99
C PRO A 154 -20.95 4.09 0.53
N LYS A 155 -19.79 4.42 1.10
CA LYS A 155 -19.66 4.71 2.53
C LYS A 155 -18.64 5.83 2.74
N LEU A 156 -19.13 7.01 3.09
CA LEU A 156 -18.32 8.18 3.35
C LEU A 156 -17.70 8.12 4.75
N VAL A 157 -16.40 8.39 4.83
CA VAL A 157 -15.64 8.54 6.07
C VAL A 157 -14.77 9.80 5.99
N GLN A 158 -14.34 10.34 7.13
CA GLN A 158 -13.41 11.48 7.14
C GLN A 158 -12.02 11.05 6.69
N ALA A 159 -11.38 11.82 5.81
CA ALA A 159 -10.08 11.47 5.22
C ALA A 159 -8.96 11.35 6.27
N ASP A 160 -9.01 12.16 7.33
CA ASP A 160 -8.05 12.15 8.45
C ASP A 160 -8.10 10.85 9.26
N SER A 161 -9.24 10.18 9.28
CA SER A 161 -9.42 8.87 9.90
C SER A 161 -8.90 7.71 9.06
N VAL A 162 -8.55 7.97 7.79
CA VAL A 162 -8.12 6.94 6.83
C VAL A 162 -6.60 6.88 6.75
N THR A 163 -6.08 5.67 6.90
CA THR A 163 -4.67 5.37 6.63
C THR A 163 -4.59 4.22 5.65
N VAL A 164 -3.76 4.37 4.63
CA VAL A 164 -3.49 3.35 3.62
C VAL A 164 -2.06 2.86 3.79
N TRP A 165 -1.87 1.54 3.75
CA TRP A 165 -0.56 0.91 3.65
C TRP A 165 -0.47 0.21 2.30
N ILE A 166 0.65 0.39 1.62
CA ILE A 166 0.96 -0.33 0.40
C ILE A 166 2.22 -1.17 0.62
N ASP A 167 2.15 -2.40 0.12
CA ASP A 167 3.31 -3.26 -0.08
C ASP A 167 3.48 -3.42 -1.60
N PRO A 168 4.47 -2.73 -2.20
CA PRO A 168 4.63 -2.69 -3.64
C PRO A 168 5.15 -4.00 -4.23
N LEU A 169 5.81 -4.85 -3.45
CA LEU A 169 6.32 -6.13 -3.88
C LEU A 169 6.62 -7.00 -2.65
N ASP A 170 5.67 -7.87 -2.30
CA ASP A 170 5.88 -8.90 -1.30
C ASP A 170 6.65 -10.08 -1.89
N ALA A 171 7.46 -10.72 -1.05
CA ALA A 171 8.36 -11.81 -1.40
C ALA A 171 9.54 -11.38 -2.30
N THR A 172 10.20 -10.25 -2.02
CA THR A 172 11.34 -9.76 -2.82
C THR A 172 12.46 -10.80 -2.97
N GLN A 173 12.73 -11.60 -1.93
CA GLN A 173 13.71 -12.70 -2.01
C GLN A 173 13.29 -13.74 -3.07
N GLU A 174 12.07 -14.27 -2.99
CA GLU A 174 11.51 -15.19 -3.98
C GLU A 174 11.41 -14.54 -5.37
N TYR A 175 11.19 -13.24 -5.41
CA TYR A 175 11.26 -12.42 -6.61
C TYR A 175 12.71 -12.20 -7.11
N THR A 176 13.76 -12.48 -6.36
CA THR A 176 15.10 -12.59 -6.98
C THR A 176 15.32 -13.98 -7.57
N GLU A 177 14.80 -15.02 -6.91
CA GLU A 177 14.99 -16.44 -7.25
C GLU A 177 14.08 -16.98 -8.37
N ASN A 178 13.35 -16.11 -9.08
CA ASN A 178 12.39 -16.48 -10.12
C ASN A 178 11.19 -17.34 -9.64
N LEU A 179 10.82 -17.23 -8.37
CA LEU A 179 9.68 -17.95 -7.79
C LEU A 179 8.41 -17.08 -7.82
N GLN A 180 7.97 -16.81 -9.03
CA GLN A 180 6.89 -15.88 -9.38
C GLN A 180 5.56 -16.14 -8.66
N GLN A 181 5.29 -17.40 -8.28
CA GLN A 181 4.04 -17.80 -7.63
C GLN A 181 3.82 -17.19 -6.24
N TYR A 182 4.89 -16.72 -5.60
CA TYR A 182 4.89 -16.12 -4.25
C TYR A 182 4.73 -14.61 -4.27
N VAL A 183 4.95 -13.99 -5.42
CA VAL A 183 5.04 -12.53 -5.55
C VAL A 183 3.66 -11.93 -5.54
N THR A 184 3.45 -10.94 -4.69
CA THR A 184 2.19 -10.20 -4.62
C THR A 184 2.41 -8.70 -4.47
N THR A 185 1.40 -7.90 -4.79
CA THR A 185 1.31 -6.48 -4.44
C THR A 185 0.06 -6.28 -3.60
N MET A 186 0.13 -5.45 -2.56
CA MET A 186 -0.94 -5.37 -1.57
C MET A 186 -1.30 -3.93 -1.21
N VAL A 187 -2.58 -3.72 -0.91
CA VAL A 187 -3.11 -2.47 -0.35
C VAL A 187 -4.00 -2.79 0.84
N CYS A 188 -3.80 -2.11 1.96
CA CYS A 188 -4.66 -2.17 3.13
C CYS A 188 -5.11 -0.77 3.49
N VAL A 189 -6.40 -0.64 3.82
CA VAL A 189 -6.97 0.60 4.33
C VAL A 189 -7.47 0.35 5.74
N ALA A 190 -7.07 1.20 6.68
CA ALA A 190 -7.69 1.29 7.98
C ALA A 190 -8.49 2.58 8.12
N VAL A 191 -9.57 2.48 8.88
CA VAL A 191 -10.37 3.62 9.33
C VAL A 191 -10.31 3.64 10.85
N ASN A 192 -9.87 4.76 11.44
CA ASN A 192 -9.64 4.89 12.87
C ASN A 192 -8.72 3.80 13.44
N GLY A 193 -7.66 3.46 12.71
CA GLY A 193 -6.69 2.43 13.09
C GLY A 193 -7.21 0.99 13.00
N LYS A 194 -8.44 0.76 12.53
CA LYS A 194 -8.99 -0.58 12.30
C LYS A 194 -8.97 -0.92 10.82
N PRO A 195 -8.39 -2.06 10.40
CA PRO A 195 -8.37 -2.45 9.00
C PRO A 195 -9.80 -2.70 8.48
N VAL A 196 -10.14 -2.08 7.35
CA VAL A 196 -11.48 -2.16 6.73
C VAL A 196 -11.41 -2.70 5.31
N ILE A 197 -10.36 -2.39 4.54
CA ILE A 197 -10.19 -2.89 3.16
C ILE A 197 -8.86 -3.64 3.04
N GLY A 198 -8.88 -4.76 2.33
CA GLY A 198 -7.71 -5.50 1.91
C GLY A 198 -7.76 -5.81 0.42
N VAL A 199 -6.62 -5.64 -0.25
CA VAL A 199 -6.41 -6.00 -1.65
C VAL A 199 -5.09 -6.75 -1.76
N ILE A 200 -5.10 -7.89 -2.43
CA ILE A 200 -3.91 -8.68 -2.77
C ILE A 200 -3.97 -9.00 -4.26
N HIS A 201 -2.96 -8.60 -5.00
CA HIS A 201 -2.83 -8.89 -6.42
C HIS A 201 -1.63 -9.80 -6.67
N LYS A 202 -1.84 -10.84 -7.49
CA LYS A 202 -0.82 -11.77 -7.97
C LYS A 202 -0.43 -11.42 -9.41
N PRO A 203 0.71 -10.76 -9.66
CA PRO A 203 1.06 -10.23 -10.98
C PRO A 203 1.15 -11.30 -12.06
N PHE A 204 1.77 -12.44 -11.74
CA PHE A 204 2.08 -13.50 -12.70
C PHE A 204 0.92 -14.44 -13.02
N SER A 205 -0.16 -14.39 -12.22
CA SER A 205 -1.41 -15.12 -12.50
C SER A 205 -2.58 -14.17 -12.81
N SER A 206 -2.33 -12.86 -12.86
CA SER A 206 -3.32 -11.80 -13.07
C SER A 206 -4.58 -11.96 -12.21
N TYR A 207 -4.39 -12.42 -10.98
CA TYR A 207 -5.48 -12.68 -10.03
C TYR A 207 -5.47 -11.61 -8.95
N THR A 208 -6.59 -10.91 -8.76
CA THR A 208 -6.76 -9.94 -7.68
C THR A 208 -7.85 -10.42 -6.75
N ALA A 209 -7.53 -10.47 -5.47
CA ALA A 209 -8.48 -10.70 -4.41
C ALA A 209 -8.67 -9.42 -3.59
N TRP A 210 -9.90 -9.15 -3.20
CA TRP A 210 -10.24 -7.99 -2.38
C TRP A 210 -11.37 -8.31 -1.41
N ALA A 211 -11.37 -7.59 -0.28
CA ALA A 211 -12.41 -7.66 0.73
C ALA A 211 -12.60 -6.31 1.43
N MET A 212 -13.82 -6.05 1.86
CA MET A 212 -14.20 -4.91 2.68
C MET A 212 -15.07 -5.35 3.85
N VAL A 213 -14.67 -4.98 5.08
CA VAL A 213 -15.39 -5.26 6.33
C VAL A 213 -16.80 -4.69 6.25
N ASP A 214 -17.79 -5.54 6.54
CA ASP A 214 -19.22 -5.26 6.45
C ASP A 214 -19.72 -4.83 5.06
N GLY A 215 -18.90 -5.03 4.01
CA GLY A 215 -19.26 -4.73 2.62
C GLY A 215 -19.34 -5.99 1.76
N GLY A 216 -18.29 -6.81 1.79
CA GLY A 216 -18.20 -8.05 1.01
C GLY A 216 -16.82 -8.28 0.41
N SER A 217 -16.69 -9.33 -0.40
CA SER A 217 -15.42 -9.72 -1.04
C SER A 217 -15.65 -10.39 -2.39
N ASN A 218 -14.60 -10.51 -3.20
CA ASN A 218 -14.60 -11.37 -4.39
C ASN A 218 -14.11 -12.80 -4.12
N ILE A 219 -13.70 -13.09 -2.89
CA ILE A 219 -13.30 -14.42 -2.43
C ILE A 219 -14.53 -15.15 -1.89
N LYS A 220 -14.72 -16.40 -2.29
CA LYS A 220 -15.78 -17.23 -1.72
C LYS A 220 -15.33 -17.81 -0.37
N PRO A 221 -16.16 -17.72 0.68
CA PRO A 221 -15.86 -18.39 1.94
C PRO A 221 -15.83 -19.90 1.73
N ARG A 222 -14.96 -20.54 2.50
CA ARG A 222 -14.78 -21.98 2.44
C ARG A 222 -15.96 -22.68 3.11
N SER A 223 -16.45 -23.77 2.50
CA SER A 223 -17.60 -24.52 3.01
C SER A 223 -17.26 -25.45 4.19
N SER A 224 -16.02 -25.94 4.31
CA SER A 224 -15.58 -26.79 5.43
C SER A 224 -14.06 -26.85 5.58
N TYR A 225 -13.58 -27.01 6.81
CA TYR A 225 -12.17 -27.27 7.14
C TYR A 225 -11.93 -28.79 7.23
N ASN A 226 -10.79 -29.25 6.71
CA ASN A 226 -10.39 -30.65 6.88
C ASN A 226 -9.66 -30.78 8.22
N GLU A 227 -10.37 -31.27 9.24
CA GLU A 227 -9.84 -31.44 10.60
C GLU A 227 -8.92 -32.66 10.75
N GLN A 228 -9.01 -33.63 9.84
CA GLN A 228 -8.35 -34.94 9.97
C GLN A 228 -6.90 -34.91 9.51
N ASN A 229 -6.59 -34.10 8.50
CA ASN A 229 -5.23 -33.90 7.98
C ASN A 229 -4.97 -32.40 7.75
N PRO A 230 -4.62 -31.65 8.81
CA PRO A 230 -4.31 -30.24 8.66
C PRO A 230 -3.08 -30.06 7.75
N LYS A 231 -3.18 -29.14 6.79
CA LYS A 231 -2.02 -28.62 6.07
C LYS A 231 -1.63 -27.30 6.72
N ILE A 232 -0.35 -27.14 7.03
CA ILE A 232 0.19 -25.92 7.64
C ILE A 232 1.14 -25.29 6.65
N ILE A 233 1.04 -23.97 6.44
CA ILE A 233 2.03 -23.24 5.66
C ILE A 233 3.03 -22.59 6.59
N VAL A 234 4.31 -22.77 6.26
CA VAL A 234 5.42 -22.13 6.95
C VAL A 234 6.15 -21.24 5.96
N SER A 235 6.61 -20.08 6.41
CA SER A 235 7.44 -19.18 5.60
C SER A 235 8.69 -19.91 5.11
N ARG A 236 9.02 -19.81 3.81
CA ARG A 236 10.25 -20.37 3.22
C ARG A 236 11.49 -19.63 3.71
N SER A 237 11.43 -18.30 3.74
CA SER A 237 12.54 -17.43 4.14
C SER A 237 12.79 -17.42 5.64
N HIS A 238 11.79 -17.77 6.46
CA HIS A 238 11.85 -17.69 7.93
C HIS A 238 11.28 -18.95 8.62
N ALA A 239 11.65 -20.14 8.13
CA ALA A 239 11.04 -21.40 8.61
C ALA A 239 11.37 -21.76 10.08
N GLY A 240 12.51 -21.29 10.60
CA GLY A 240 12.94 -21.44 12.00
C GLY A 240 12.66 -22.82 12.61
N LYS A 241 12.21 -22.84 13.88
CA LYS A 241 11.71 -24.05 14.57
C LYS A 241 10.22 -24.33 14.30
N VAL A 242 9.57 -23.56 13.44
CA VAL A 242 8.10 -23.62 13.23
C VAL A 242 7.68 -25.00 12.74
N LYS A 243 8.51 -25.64 11.90
CA LYS A 243 8.27 -27.01 11.42
C LYS A 243 8.20 -28.03 12.56
N GLN A 244 9.08 -27.88 13.54
CA GLN A 244 9.16 -28.78 14.70
C GLN A 244 8.01 -28.53 15.67
N VAL A 245 7.70 -27.26 15.97
CA VAL A 245 6.56 -26.88 16.82
C VAL A 245 5.23 -27.32 16.20
N ALA A 246 5.08 -27.19 14.87
CA ALA A 246 3.91 -27.64 14.14
C ALA A 246 3.69 -29.16 14.26
N TRP A 247 4.75 -29.95 14.15
CA TRP A 247 4.67 -31.40 14.34
C TRP A 247 4.43 -31.81 15.79
N GLU A 248 5.00 -31.09 16.76
CA GLU A 248 4.76 -31.30 18.19
C GLU A 248 3.31 -30.96 18.59
N THR A 249 2.70 -29.96 17.93
CA THR A 249 1.36 -29.45 18.28
C THR A 249 0.23 -30.19 17.56
N PHE A 250 0.39 -30.46 16.26
CA PHE A 250 -0.68 -31.01 15.40
C PHE A 250 -0.46 -32.49 15.03
N GLY A 251 0.64 -33.08 15.49
CA GLY A 251 1.00 -34.46 15.21
C GLY A 251 1.70 -34.67 13.87
N ASN A 252 2.32 -35.84 13.73
CA ASN A 252 3.17 -36.24 12.60
C ASN A 252 2.44 -36.43 11.26
N LYS A 253 1.10 -36.45 11.24
CA LYS A 253 0.28 -36.53 10.01
C LYS A 253 0.09 -35.18 9.31
N THR A 254 0.56 -34.11 9.92
CA THR A 254 0.41 -32.74 9.41
C THR A 254 1.31 -32.51 8.20
N THR A 255 0.71 -32.09 7.08
CA THR A 255 1.47 -31.76 5.86
C THR A 255 1.94 -30.31 5.95
N ILE A 256 3.26 -30.11 6.01
CA ILE A 256 3.85 -28.77 6.07
C ILE A 256 4.22 -28.33 4.65
N LEU A 257 3.58 -27.27 4.16
CA LEU A 257 3.88 -26.61 2.90
C LEU A 257 4.75 -25.39 3.20
N THR A 258 5.83 -25.20 2.46
CA THR A 258 6.63 -23.97 2.58
C THR A 258 6.20 -22.97 1.52
N ALA A 259 5.82 -21.76 1.90
CA ALA A 259 5.50 -20.67 0.97
C ALA A 259 6.34 -19.43 1.29
N GLY A 260 6.78 -18.73 0.25
CA GLY A 260 7.37 -17.40 0.37
C GLY A 260 6.29 -16.32 0.30
N GLY A 261 6.60 -15.13 0.80
CA GLY A 261 5.67 -14.00 0.82
C GLY A 261 4.60 -14.10 1.90
N ALA A 262 4.30 -12.96 2.51
CA ALA A 262 3.27 -12.81 3.51
C ALA A 262 1.85 -12.78 2.91
N GLY A 263 1.68 -12.11 1.77
CA GLY A 263 0.41 -11.89 1.08
C GLY A 263 -0.15 -13.13 0.41
N LEU A 264 0.69 -14.11 0.05
CA LEU A 264 0.21 -15.39 -0.45
C LEU A 264 -0.50 -16.21 0.63
N LEU A 265 -0.11 -16.04 1.90
CA LEU A 265 -0.57 -16.88 3.01
C LEU A 265 -2.08 -16.73 3.27
N PRO A 266 -2.68 -15.52 3.39
CA PRO A 266 -4.14 -15.36 3.49
C PRO A 266 -4.90 -15.90 2.28
N LEU A 267 -4.37 -15.71 1.07
CA LEU A 267 -5.02 -16.24 -0.13
C LEU A 267 -5.07 -17.76 -0.09
N MET A 268 -3.97 -18.40 0.32
CA MET A 268 -3.91 -19.85 0.49
C MET A 268 -4.80 -20.35 1.64
N ILE A 269 -5.01 -19.58 2.70
CA ILE A 269 -5.98 -19.90 3.76
C ILE A 269 -7.42 -19.90 3.20
N CYS A 270 -7.71 -18.95 2.30
CA CYS A 270 -9.02 -18.84 1.67
C CYS A 270 -9.23 -19.76 0.44
N LEU A 271 -8.18 -20.43 -0.02
CA LEU A 271 -8.24 -21.48 -1.04
C LEU A 271 -8.17 -22.88 -0.37
N PRO A 272 -8.71 -23.94 -0.98
CA PRO A 272 -8.64 -25.28 -0.39
C PRO A 272 -7.19 -25.84 -0.46
N PRO A 273 -6.69 -26.68 0.50
CA PRO A 273 -7.11 -26.93 1.87
C PRO A 273 -5.99 -26.56 2.87
N ILE A 274 -5.95 -25.36 3.46
CA ILE A 274 -4.79 -24.98 4.30
C ILE A 274 -5.17 -24.12 5.52
N ILE A 275 -4.46 -24.29 6.65
CA ILE A 275 -4.71 -23.55 7.91
C ILE A 275 -3.39 -23.09 8.54
N TRP A 276 -3.39 -21.83 9.01
CA TRP A 276 -2.39 -21.11 9.83
C TRP A 276 -1.20 -20.46 9.09
N SER A 277 -0.88 -19.23 9.50
CA SER A 277 0.21 -18.36 9.00
C SER A 277 0.76 -17.49 10.15
N ILE A 278 2.07 -17.20 10.12
CA ILE A 278 2.76 -16.24 10.99
C ILE A 278 3.40 -15.21 10.04
N SER A 279 3.03 -13.93 10.17
CA SER A 279 3.52 -12.82 9.33
C SER A 279 3.86 -11.62 10.20
N TRP A 280 4.65 -10.66 9.70
CA TRP A 280 5.11 -9.49 10.47
C TRP A 280 4.14 -8.30 10.38
N ASN A 281 4.37 -7.26 11.18
CA ASN A 281 3.38 -6.23 11.52
C ASN A 281 2.59 -5.59 10.37
N LEU A 282 3.20 -5.29 9.21
CA LEU A 282 2.46 -4.71 8.08
C LEU A 282 1.54 -5.76 7.47
N ASP A 283 2.10 -6.92 7.13
CA ASP A 283 1.40 -8.10 6.64
C ASP A 283 0.23 -8.52 7.52
N ILE A 284 0.39 -8.48 8.85
CA ILE A 284 -0.67 -8.85 9.80
C ILE A 284 -1.91 -7.97 9.56
N VAL A 285 -1.72 -6.68 9.27
CA VAL A 285 -2.82 -5.75 9.02
C VAL A 285 -3.53 -6.10 7.69
N PHE A 286 -2.77 -6.35 6.61
CA PHE A 286 -3.33 -6.82 5.33
C PHE A 286 -4.12 -8.13 5.52
N ASN A 287 -3.54 -9.08 6.25
CA ASN A 287 -4.09 -10.41 6.48
C ASN A 287 -5.41 -10.34 7.27
N ASN A 288 -5.47 -9.52 8.33
CA ASN A 288 -6.66 -9.39 9.18
C ASN A 288 -7.87 -8.87 8.40
N SER A 289 -7.69 -7.88 7.52
CA SER A 289 -8.78 -7.31 6.72
C SER A 289 -9.45 -8.34 5.78
N MET A 290 -8.65 -9.21 5.17
CA MET A 290 -9.10 -10.23 4.22
C MET A 290 -9.79 -11.39 4.94
N ILE A 291 -9.25 -11.80 6.08
CA ILE A 291 -9.74 -12.94 6.86
C ILE A 291 -11.10 -12.64 7.51
N GLN A 292 -11.30 -11.45 8.07
CA GLN A 292 -12.55 -11.06 8.73
C GLN A 292 -13.79 -11.19 7.83
N ASN A 293 -13.63 -11.05 6.51
CA ASN A 293 -14.74 -11.17 5.54
C ASN A 293 -14.77 -12.49 4.77
N GLY A 294 -13.62 -13.17 4.63
CA GLY A 294 -13.49 -14.36 3.78
C GLY A 294 -13.49 -15.69 4.52
N CYS A 295 -12.92 -15.76 5.72
CA CYS A 295 -12.39 -17.04 6.25
C CYS A 295 -12.43 -17.22 7.78
N GLY A 296 -13.08 -16.35 8.56
CA GLY A 296 -13.25 -16.49 10.02
C GLY A 296 -12.06 -16.03 10.87
N ASN A 297 -12.25 -15.76 12.17
CA ASN A 297 -11.29 -15.02 13.02
C ASN A 297 -9.85 -15.59 13.07
N PHE A 298 -8.86 -14.71 12.81
CA PHE A 298 -7.44 -14.94 13.06
C PHE A 298 -7.12 -14.79 14.57
N GLN A 299 -6.55 -15.81 15.20
CA GLN A 299 -5.95 -15.70 16.54
C GLN A 299 -4.43 -15.55 16.41
N GLU A 300 -3.90 -14.42 16.86
CA GLU A 300 -2.46 -14.14 16.92
C GLU A 300 -1.79 -15.07 17.94
N PHE A 301 -0.80 -15.84 17.50
CA PHE A 301 0.01 -16.69 18.39
C PHE A 301 0.99 -15.81 19.17
N ARG A 302 0.53 -15.18 20.26
CA ARG A 302 1.46 -14.58 21.23
C ARG A 302 2.25 -15.71 21.87
N THR A 303 3.55 -15.70 21.60
CA THR A 303 4.59 -16.55 22.16
C THR A 303 4.27 -17.08 23.56
N LEU A 304 4.13 -18.40 23.64
CA LEU A 304 4.33 -19.19 24.86
C LEU A 304 5.76 -18.97 25.36
N ASN A 305 5.97 -17.90 26.11
CA ASN A 305 7.04 -17.75 27.10
C ASN A 305 6.58 -16.70 28.10
N GLN A 306 5.69 -17.11 29.00
CA GLN A 306 5.10 -16.26 30.04
C GLN A 306 6.05 -15.99 31.22
N HIS A 307 7.35 -16.27 31.09
CA HIS A 307 8.34 -15.90 32.09
C HIS A 307 9.46 -15.09 31.44
N GLN A 308 9.55 -13.83 31.87
CA GLN A 308 10.50 -12.78 31.49
C GLN A 308 10.16 -11.95 30.24
N ARG A 309 9.49 -10.80 30.43
CA ARG A 309 10.15 -9.46 30.47
C ARG A 309 9.14 -8.33 30.67
N LYS A 310 9.64 -7.30 31.36
CA LYS A 310 9.05 -6.04 31.81
C LYS A 310 8.45 -5.20 30.67
N PRO A 311 7.53 -4.25 30.98
CA PRO A 311 6.79 -3.50 29.97
C PRO A 311 7.70 -2.51 29.24
N LEU A 312 7.69 -2.54 27.91
CA LEU A 312 8.04 -1.36 27.11
C LEU A 312 6.73 -0.70 26.65
N GLY A 313 6.61 0.56 27.04
CA GLY A 313 5.43 1.40 26.82
C GLY A 313 5.16 1.71 25.35
N TRP A 314 3.89 1.92 25.08
CA TRP A 314 3.36 2.49 23.86
C TRP A 314 3.53 4.02 23.86
N PHE A 315 3.73 4.57 22.66
CA PHE A 315 3.64 5.99 22.27
C PHE A 315 4.57 7.02 22.93
N LYS A 316 5.53 7.51 22.14
CA LYS A 316 5.60 8.92 21.73
C LYS A 316 6.13 9.01 20.30
#